data_AF-G7QAK5-F1
#
_entry.id   AF-G7QAK5-F1
#
_cell.length_a   1.000
_cell.length_b   1.000
_cell.length_c   1.000
_cell.angle_alpha   90.00
_cell.angle_beta   90.00
_cell.angle_gamma   90.00
#
_symmetry.space_group_name_H-M   'P 1'
#
loop_
_entity.id
_entity.type
_entity.pdbx_description
1 polymer ?
#
loop_
_entity_poly.entity_id
_entity_poly.type
_entity_poly.pdbx_seq_one_letter_code
_entity_poly.pdbx_strand_id
1 'polypeptide(L)'
;MSSLEQKRQKKPFWLSATREQAKDTGMALVLVSLIVFFVTREVRYATIAAGILLLDMISPSLFKPAAKLWFGLSHVLGTVMSKVLLSLIFYLVLSPMGILRTLCGKDPMRARQFKKGEGSVFRVRDHAFVAADIEQPF
;
A
#
# COMPACT_ATOMS: atom_id res chain seq x y z
N MET A 1 19.49 -25.69 -28.87
CA MET A 1 18.82 -24.38 -29.14
C MET A 1 17.29 -24.55 -29.01
N SER A 2 16.77 -24.89 -27.82
CA SER A 2 15.33 -25.16 -27.58
C SER A 2 14.87 -24.66 -26.20
N SER A 3 15.49 -23.59 -25.68
CA SER A 3 15.26 -23.11 -24.30
C SER A 3 14.96 -21.61 -24.20
N LEU A 4 14.70 -20.92 -25.33
CA LEU A 4 14.56 -19.46 -25.36
C LEU A 4 13.14 -18.93 -25.62
N GLU A 5 12.13 -19.80 -25.76
CA GLU A 5 10.76 -19.38 -26.09
C GLU A 5 9.73 -19.63 -25.01
N GLN A 6 10.15 -19.74 -23.75
CA GLN A 6 9.23 -19.60 -22.62
C GLN A 6 8.90 -18.10 -22.42
N LYS A 7 8.27 -17.52 -23.44
CA LYS A 7 7.66 -16.20 -23.43
C LYS A 7 6.55 -16.25 -22.38
N ARG A 8 6.90 -15.91 -21.15
CA ARG A 8 6.00 -15.71 -20.01
C ARG A 8 4.91 -14.74 -20.47
N GLN A 9 3.83 -15.27 -21.00
CA GLN A 9 2.60 -14.54 -21.25
C GLN A 9 2.12 -14.05 -19.89
N LYS A 10 2.53 -12.83 -19.52
CA LYS A 10 1.84 -12.04 -18.50
C LYS A 10 0.49 -11.69 -19.10
N LYS A 11 -0.46 -12.63 -19.02
CA LYS A 11 -1.87 -12.31 -19.24
C LYS A 11 -2.20 -11.16 -18.27
N PRO A 12 -2.79 -10.05 -18.75
CA PRO A 12 -3.24 -9.01 -17.84
C PRO A 12 -4.24 -9.65 -16.88
N PHE A 13 -3.94 -9.61 -15.58
CA PHE A 13 -4.79 -10.14 -14.51
C PHE A 13 -6.25 -9.67 -14.60
N TRP A 14 -6.47 -8.51 -15.25
CA TRP A 14 -7.75 -7.91 -15.65
C TRP A 14 -8.68 -8.79 -16.52
N LEU A 15 -8.21 -9.92 -17.08
CA LEU A 15 -9.01 -10.82 -17.91
C LEU A 15 -9.48 -12.11 -17.21
N SER A 16 -9.03 -12.40 -15.99
CA SER A 16 -9.43 -13.61 -15.27
C SER A 16 -10.21 -13.25 -14.00
N ALA A 17 -11.45 -12.77 -14.18
CA ALA A 17 -12.44 -12.95 -13.13
C ALA A 17 -12.73 -14.45 -13.05
N THR A 18 -11.96 -15.15 -12.22
CA THR A 18 -12.05 -16.61 -12.04
C THR A 18 -13.43 -16.94 -11.46
N ARG A 19 -13.99 -18.11 -11.79
CA ARG A 19 -15.29 -18.56 -11.24
C ARG A 19 -15.37 -18.43 -9.72
N GLU A 20 -14.24 -18.64 -9.02
CA GLU A 20 -14.13 -18.47 -7.57
C GLU A 20 -14.35 -17.01 -7.13
N GLN A 21 -13.71 -16.05 -7.80
CA GLN A 21 -13.90 -14.61 -7.50
C GLN A 21 -15.35 -14.14 -7.73
N ALA A 22 -16.02 -14.72 -8.72
CA ALA A 22 -17.44 -14.44 -8.94
C ALA A 22 -18.30 -14.97 -7.78
N LYS A 23 -18.02 -16.20 -7.29
CA LYS A 23 -18.72 -16.78 -6.12
C LYS A 23 -18.45 -16.00 -4.84
N ASP A 24 -17.21 -15.58 -4.61
CA ASP A 24 -16.85 -14.79 -3.42
C ASP A 24 -17.53 -13.42 -3.42
N THR A 25 -17.64 -12.80 -4.59
CA THR A 25 -18.36 -11.53 -4.76
C THR A 25 -19.86 -11.71 -4.53
N GLY A 26 -20.43 -12.80 -5.04
CA GLY A 26 -21.82 -13.19 -4.81
C GLY A 26 -22.14 -13.39 -3.32
N MET A 27 -21.30 -14.17 -2.63
CA MET A 27 -21.41 -14.39 -1.18
C MET A 27 -21.28 -13.09 -0.38
N ALA A 28 -20.37 -12.19 -0.76
CA ALA A 28 -20.24 -10.88 -0.11
C ALA A 28 -21.48 -10.00 -0.30
N LEU A 29 -22.08 -9.99 -1.50
CA LEU A 29 -23.32 -9.27 -1.78
C LEU A 29 -24.51 -9.80 -0.96
N VAL A 30 -24.62 -11.12 -0.84
CA VAL A 30 -25.63 -11.77 0.01
C VAL A 30 -25.48 -11.35 1.47
N LEU A 31 -24.24 -11.36 1.97
CA LEU A 31 -23.93 -10.99 3.35
C LEU A 31 -24.26 -9.51 3.61
N VAL A 32 -23.89 -8.60 2.70
CA VAL A 32 -24.26 -7.18 2.78
C VAL A 32 -25.78 -7.01 2.79
N SER A 33 -26.50 -7.74 1.95
CA SER A 33 -27.96 -7.66 1.89
C SER A 33 -28.63 -8.18 3.17
N LEU A 34 -28.09 -9.24 3.78
CA LEU A 34 -28.52 -9.74 5.09
C LEU A 34 -28.26 -8.73 6.22
N ILE A 35 -27.10 -8.08 6.22
CA ILE A 35 -26.79 -7.00 7.18
C ILE A 35 -27.80 -5.86 7.04
N VAL A 36 -28.09 -5.43 5.81
CA VAL A 36 -29.08 -4.38 5.55
C VAL A 36 -30.48 -4.82 5.99
N PHE A 37 -30.90 -6.06 5.74
CA PHE A 37 -32.17 -6.59 6.26
C PHE A 37 -32.26 -6.51 7.79
N PHE A 38 -31.18 -6.87 8.48
CA PHE A 38 -31.11 -6.86 9.93
C PHE A 38 -31.19 -5.43 10.52
N VAL A 39 -30.65 -4.44 9.80
CA VAL A 39 -30.67 -3.02 10.20
C VAL A 39 -32.01 -2.35 9.88
N THR A 40 -32.61 -2.63 8.72
CA THR A 40 -33.77 -1.87 8.22
C THR A 40 -35.12 -2.51 8.56
N ARG A 41 -35.19 -3.79 8.98
CA ARG A 41 -36.43 -4.56 9.31
C ARG A 41 -37.56 -4.52 8.27
N GLU A 42 -37.29 -4.03 7.06
CA GLU A 42 -38.25 -3.84 5.97
C GLU A 42 -38.17 -4.99 4.97
N VAL A 43 -39.28 -5.73 4.83
CA VAL A 43 -39.37 -7.00 4.06
C VAL A 43 -39.08 -6.83 2.56
N ARG A 44 -39.26 -5.62 2.03
CA ARG A 44 -39.00 -5.28 0.62
C ARG A 44 -37.53 -5.42 0.22
N TYR A 45 -36.60 -5.23 1.15
CA TYR A 45 -35.18 -5.42 0.88
C TYR A 45 -34.78 -6.90 0.89
N ALA A 46 -35.50 -7.74 1.66
CA ALA A 46 -35.27 -9.19 1.68
C ALA A 46 -35.66 -9.86 0.36
N THR A 47 -36.70 -9.39 -0.32
CA THR A 47 -37.10 -9.95 -1.64
C THR A 47 -36.10 -9.58 -2.74
N ILE A 48 -35.56 -8.36 -2.70
CA ILE A 48 -34.48 -7.92 -3.60
C ILE A 48 -33.19 -8.70 -3.31
N ALA A 49 -32.85 -8.90 -2.03
CA ALA A 49 -31.72 -9.71 -1.59
C ALA A 49 -31.82 -11.16 -2.09
N ALA A 50 -32.98 -11.78 -1.90
CA ALA A 50 -33.26 -13.14 -2.34
C ALA A 50 -33.24 -13.25 -3.87
N GLY A 51 -33.75 -12.24 -4.59
CA GLY A 51 -33.67 -12.17 -6.04
C GLY A 51 -32.23 -12.09 -6.55
N ILE A 52 -31.39 -11.26 -5.93
CA ILE A 52 -29.95 -11.15 -6.25
C ILE A 52 -29.23 -12.46 -5.92
N LEU A 53 -29.55 -13.11 -4.80
CA LEU A 53 -28.98 -14.40 -4.39
C LEU A 53 -29.37 -15.52 -5.36
N LEU A 54 -30.64 -15.57 -5.78
CA LEU A 54 -31.10 -16.52 -6.79
C LEU A 54 -30.45 -16.27 -8.15
N LEU A 55 -30.28 -15.01 -8.57
CA LEU A 55 -29.54 -14.67 -9.78
C LEU A 55 -28.06 -15.06 -9.70
N ASP A 56 -27.43 -14.86 -8.54
CA ASP A 56 -26.04 -15.28 -8.30
C ASP A 56 -25.89 -16.80 -8.38
N MET A 57 -26.86 -17.54 -7.84
CA MET A 57 -26.88 -19.00 -7.87
C MET A 57 -27.16 -19.58 -9.27
N ILE A 58 -28.03 -18.94 -10.06
CA ILE A 58 -28.42 -19.40 -11.40
C ILE A 58 -27.37 -19.06 -12.46
N SER A 59 -26.76 -17.87 -12.40
CA SER A 59 -25.74 -17.47 -13.37
C SER A 59 -24.71 -16.51 -12.77
N PRO A 60 -23.65 -17.05 -12.12
CA PRO A 60 -22.54 -16.24 -11.61
C PRO A 60 -21.76 -15.54 -12.75
N SER A 61 -22.04 -15.88 -14.01
CA SER A 61 -21.46 -15.21 -15.16
C SER A 61 -22.02 -13.80 -15.39
N LEU A 62 -23.24 -13.50 -14.94
CA LEU A 62 -23.83 -12.17 -15.13
C LEU A 62 -23.20 -11.11 -14.22
N PHE A 63 -22.63 -11.53 -13.09
CA PHE A 63 -21.90 -10.69 -12.16
C PHE A 63 -20.42 -10.47 -12.53
N LYS A 64 -19.91 -11.14 -13.57
CA LYS A 64 -18.53 -10.92 -14.05
C LYS A 64 -18.16 -9.46 -14.34
N PRO A 65 -19.00 -8.64 -15.03
CA PRO A 65 -18.68 -7.22 -15.22
C PRO A 65 -18.67 -6.43 -13.92
N ALA A 66 -19.58 -6.72 -12.98
CA ALA A 66 -19.63 -6.08 -11.67
C ALA A 66 -18.41 -6.46 -10.82
N ALA A 67 -18.04 -7.74 -10.77
CA ALA A 67 -16.84 -8.23 -10.11
C ALA A 67 -15.59 -7.59 -10.73
N LYS A 68 -15.51 -7.50 -12.07
CA LYS A 68 -14.37 -6.83 -12.75
C LYS A 68 -14.25 -5.36 -12.35
N LEU A 69 -15.37 -4.63 -12.27
CA LEU A 69 -15.39 -3.24 -11.81
C LEU A 69 -14.97 -3.14 -10.34
N TRP A 70 -15.50 -4.02 -9.49
CA TRP A 70 -15.23 -4.05 -8.05
C TRP A 70 -13.77 -4.37 -7.73
N PHE A 71 -13.21 -5.41 -8.33
CA PHE A 71 -11.81 -5.78 -8.17
C PHE A 71 -10.87 -4.73 -8.79
N GLY A 72 -11.26 -4.14 -9.92
CA GLY A 72 -10.53 -3.01 -10.51
C GLY A 72 -10.46 -1.82 -9.56
N LEU A 73 -11.60 -1.43 -8.98
CA LEU A 73 -11.68 -0.36 -7.98
C LEU A 73 -10.84 -0.69 -6.75
N SER A 74 -10.95 -1.90 -6.22
CA SER A 74 -10.19 -2.36 -5.05
C SER A 74 -8.68 -2.31 -5.29
N HIS A 75 -8.22 -2.60 -6.51
CA HIS A 75 -6.80 -2.54 -6.86
C HIS A 75 -6.28 -1.10 -6.95
N VAL A 76 -7.06 -0.21 -7.57
CA VAL A 76 -6.75 1.23 -7.58
C VAL A 76 -6.69 1.75 -6.16
N LEU A 77 -7.70 1.41 -5.35
CA LEU A 77 -7.75 1.79 -3.95
C LEU A 77 -6.55 1.27 -3.18
N GLY A 78 -6.16 0.01 -3.35
CA GLY A 78 -4.98 -0.58 -2.71
C GLY A 78 -3.68 0.12 -3.12
N THR A 79 -3.52 0.46 -4.39
CA THR A 79 -2.34 1.18 -4.90
C THR A 79 -2.25 2.61 -4.36
N VAL A 80 -3.40 3.28 -4.22
CA VAL A 80 -3.50 4.61 -3.61
C VAL A 80 -3.25 4.51 -2.11
N MET A 81 -3.87 3.56 -1.42
CA MET A 81 -3.73 3.35 0.02
C MET A 81 -2.28 3.07 0.43
N SER A 82 -1.53 2.29 -0.35
CA SER A 82 -0.10 2.08 -0.11
C SER A 82 0.67 3.41 -0.09
N LYS A 83 0.40 4.33 -1.03
CA LYS A 83 1.01 5.67 -1.06
C LYS A 83 0.51 6.54 0.10
N VAL A 84 -0.79 6.49 0.39
CA VAL A 84 -1.40 7.27 1.49
C VAL A 84 -0.82 6.85 2.83
N LEU A 85 -0.71 5.56 3.11
CA LEU A 85 -0.09 5.03 4.33
C LEU A 85 1.37 5.50 4.46
N LEU A 86 2.17 5.39 3.40
CA LEU A 86 3.56 5.84 3.42
C LEU A 86 3.65 7.36 3.68
N SER A 87 2.85 8.16 2.99
CA SER A 87 2.78 9.62 3.21
C SER A 87 2.34 9.94 4.63
N LEU A 88 1.33 9.25 5.15
CA LEU A 88 0.82 9.46 6.49
C LEU A 88 1.87 9.15 7.54
N ILE A 89 2.56 8.00 7.43
CA ILE A 89 3.69 7.64 8.31
C ILE A 89 4.81 8.68 8.20
N PHE A 90 5.12 9.13 6.98
CA PHE A 90 6.15 10.15 6.78
C PHE A 90 5.79 11.46 7.51
N TYR A 91 4.56 11.96 7.34
CA TYR A 91 4.14 13.22 7.95
C TYR A 91 3.86 13.11 9.45
N LEU A 92 3.33 12.00 9.95
CA LEU A 92 3.00 11.83 11.38
C LEU A 92 4.16 11.34 12.23
N VAL A 93 5.13 10.64 11.66
CA VAL A 93 6.22 10.03 12.43
C VAL A 93 7.57 10.62 12.03
N LEU A 94 7.95 10.50 10.75
CA LEU A 94 9.31 10.90 10.32
C LEU A 94 9.51 12.41 10.36
N SER A 95 8.52 13.18 9.90
CA SER A 95 8.58 14.64 9.87
C SER A 95 8.68 15.26 11.26
N PRO A 96 7.83 14.90 12.25
CA PRO A 96 7.99 15.41 13.60
C PRO A 96 9.24 14.87 14.28
N MET A 97 9.72 13.65 13.96
CA MET A 97 11.02 13.18 14.46
C MET A 97 12.17 14.06 13.98
N GLY A 98 12.16 14.49 12.71
CA GLY A 98 13.14 15.43 12.18
C GLY A 98 13.08 16.80 12.87
N ILE A 99 11.86 17.30 13.11
CA ILE A 99 11.64 18.56 13.83
C ILE A 99 12.08 18.45 15.30
N LEU A 100 11.70 17.37 16.00
CA LEU A 100 12.12 17.08 17.38
C LEU A 100 13.64 17.02 17.48
N ARG A 101 14.31 16.32 16.56
CA ARG A 101 15.78 16.28 16.50
C ARG A 101 16.37 17.68 16.35
N THR A 102 15.73 18.51 15.54
CA THR A 102 16.16 19.90 15.29
C THR A 102 15.95 20.79 16.52
N LEU A 103 14.85 20.60 17.27
CA LEU A 103 14.56 21.31 18.52
C LEU A 103 15.46 20.86 19.68
N CYS A 104 15.77 19.57 19.76
CA CYS A 104 16.71 19.00 20.75
C CYS A 104 18.17 19.43 20.55
N GLY A 105 18.47 20.31 19.57
CA GLY A 105 19.80 20.89 19.39
C GLY A 105 20.87 19.92 18.87
N LYS A 106 20.49 18.70 18.52
CA LYS A 106 21.39 17.70 17.92
C LYS A 106 21.50 17.99 16.42
N ASP A 107 22.43 18.87 16.08
CA ASP A 107 22.90 19.13 14.71
C ASP A 107 24.22 18.37 14.46
N PRO A 108 24.17 17.04 14.21
CA PRO A 108 25.38 16.22 14.04
C PRO A 108 26.24 16.66 12.86
N MET A 109 25.65 17.33 11.87
CA MET A 109 26.37 17.85 10.69
C MET A 109 26.69 19.34 10.79
N ARG A 110 26.33 20.03 11.89
CA ARG A 110 26.47 21.49 12.04
C ARG A 110 25.93 22.23 10.81
N ALA A 111 24.85 21.71 10.21
CA ALA A 111 24.29 22.19 8.95
C ALA A 111 23.83 23.65 9.05
N ARG A 112 23.45 24.12 10.25
CA ARG A 112 23.11 25.54 10.49
C ARG A 112 24.31 26.48 10.40
N GLN A 113 25.53 26.00 10.62
CA GLN A 113 26.78 26.77 10.62
C GLN A 113 27.49 26.74 9.26
N PHE A 114 27.11 25.81 8.39
CA PHE A 114 27.65 25.70 7.04
C PHE A 114 27.32 26.96 6.22
N LYS A 115 28.36 27.62 5.68
CA LYS A 115 28.32 28.87 4.88
C LYS A 115 27.88 30.16 5.61
N LYS A 116 27.74 30.17 6.94
CA LYS A 116 27.40 31.40 7.69
C LYS A 116 28.60 32.17 8.25
N GLY A 117 29.83 31.68 8.05
CA GLY A 117 31.07 32.36 8.45
C GLY A 117 32.27 31.88 7.64
N GLU A 118 33.45 32.47 7.91
CA GLU A 118 34.72 32.14 7.23
C GLU A 118 35.41 30.87 7.78
N GLY A 119 34.92 30.30 8.88
CA GLY A 119 35.50 29.12 9.52
C GLY A 119 35.05 27.78 8.93
N SER A 120 35.93 26.78 8.95
CA SER A 120 35.61 25.40 8.55
C SER A 120 34.69 24.71 9.56
N VAL A 121 33.68 24.00 9.07
CA VAL A 121 32.75 23.20 9.89
C VAL A 121 33.34 21.82 10.22
N PHE A 122 34.39 21.42 9.50
CA PHE A 122 35.11 20.17 9.74
C PHE A 122 35.81 20.19 11.10
N ARG A 123 35.80 19.04 11.78
CA ARG A 123 36.58 18.84 13.00
C ARG A 123 38.04 18.63 12.60
N VAL A 124 38.92 19.52 13.04
CA VAL A 124 40.37 19.31 12.92
C VAL A 124 40.74 18.13 13.83
N ARG A 125 41.36 17.10 13.24
CA ARG A 125 41.87 15.94 13.98
C ARG A 125 43.40 16.04 14.02
N ASP A 126 43.91 16.64 15.10
CA ASP A 126 45.34 16.71 15.37
C ASP A 126 45.84 15.38 15.98
N HIS A 127 45.69 14.29 15.22
CA HIS A 127 46.33 13.01 15.52
C HIS A 127 47.41 12.72 14.48
N ALA A 128 48.57 12.26 14.95
CA ALA A 128 49.61 11.74 14.08
C ALA A 128 49.22 10.31 13.68
N PHE A 129 48.91 10.11 12.40
CA PHE A 129 48.52 8.81 11.87
C PHE A 129 49.63 7.77 12.09
N VAL A 130 49.30 6.66 12.74
CA VAL A 130 50.21 5.55 13.01
C VAL A 130 49.82 4.34 12.16
N ALA A 131 50.76 3.43 11.88
CA ALA A 131 50.47 2.22 11.12
C ALA A 131 49.29 1.39 11.68
N ALA A 132 49.11 1.41 13.01
CA ALA A 132 47.97 0.77 13.68
C ALA A 132 46.60 1.34 13.27
N ASP A 133 46.52 2.63 12.90
CA ASP A 133 45.28 3.27 12.45
C ASP A 133 44.87 2.81 11.03
N ILE A 134 45.82 2.30 10.25
CA ILE A 134 45.56 1.70 8.93
C ILE A 134 44.92 0.31 9.10
N GLU A 135 45.31 -0.42 10.14
CA GLU A 135 44.79 -1.76 10.44
C GLU A 135 43.38 -1.73 11.06
N GLN A 136 43.04 -0.65 11.80
CA GLN A 136 41.70 -0.46 12.39
C GLN A 136 41.14 0.95 12.10
N PRO A 137 40.53 1.15 10.92
CA PRO A 137 40.10 2.48 10.46
C PRO A 137 38.74 2.98 10.99
N PHE A 138 38.04 2.21 11.84
CA PHE A 138 36.68 2.53 12.35
C PHE A 138 36.61 2.59 13.88
#